data_AF-A0A4X1W3S6-F1
#
_entry.id   AF-A0A4X1W3S6-F1
#
_cell.length_a   1.000
_cell.length_b   1.000
_cell.length_c   1.000
_cell.angle_alpha   90.00
_cell.angle_beta   90.00
_cell.angle_gamma   90.00
#
_symmetry.space_group_name_H-M   'P 1'
#
loop_
_entity.id
_entity.type
_entity.pdbx_description
1 polymer ?
#
loop_
_entity_poly.entity_id
_entity_poly.type
_entity_poly.pdbx_seq_one_letter_code
_entity_poly.pdbx_strand_id
1 'polypeptide(L)'
;MACEAEHSPLGMFECQLCALTAPYSYVGQRPPYTQSIVLLEESYVMKDPFTSDKDRFLILGSRCSLCGRLVCVGPECSLFYCRRFCLPCAQENAAAFPPEVQQDLEKKKSPRKRPSSQHGSRT
;
A
#
# COMPACT_ATOMS: atom_id res chain seq x y z
N MET A 1 26.69 -19.98 -11.87
CA MET A 1 26.74 -18.57 -12.33
C MET A 1 25.72 -18.39 -13.43
N ALA A 2 24.62 -17.69 -13.15
CA ALA A 2 23.67 -17.20 -14.13
C ALA A 2 23.12 -15.88 -13.58
N CYS A 3 23.51 -14.81 -14.26
CA CYS A 3 23.04 -13.43 -14.27
C CYS A 3 21.89 -13.11 -13.30
N GLU A 4 22.22 -12.52 -12.15
CA GLU A 4 21.26 -11.75 -11.37
C GLU A 4 20.86 -10.54 -12.23
N ALA A 5 19.70 -10.61 -12.86
CA ALA A 5 19.11 -9.44 -13.49
C ALA A 5 18.92 -8.39 -12.39
N GLU A 6 19.60 -7.25 -12.53
CA GLU A 6 19.14 -5.99 -11.96
C GLU A 6 17.71 -5.81 -12.44
N HIS A 7 16.73 -6.26 -11.64
CA HIS A 7 15.33 -6.27 -12.04
C HIS A 7 14.84 -4.83 -12.07
N SER A 8 14.89 -4.25 -13.26
CA SER A 8 14.17 -3.04 -13.62
C SER A 8 12.72 -3.11 -13.13
N PRO A 9 12.09 -1.97 -12.77
CA PRO A 9 10.69 -1.94 -12.38
C PRO A 9 9.82 -2.71 -13.38
N LEU A 10 8.97 -3.61 -12.89
CA LEU A 10 7.98 -4.31 -13.71
C LEU A 10 6.88 -3.35 -14.19
N GLY A 11 6.70 -2.24 -13.47
CA GLY A 11 5.76 -1.19 -13.81
C GLY A 11 5.66 -0.15 -12.70
N MET A 12 4.67 0.73 -12.84
CA MET A 12 4.33 1.76 -11.86
C MET A 12 3.04 1.37 -11.14
N PHE A 13 3.11 1.35 -9.81
CA PHE A 13 1.95 1.28 -8.95
C PHE A 13 1.35 2.68 -8.86
N GLU A 14 0.03 2.82 -8.91
CA GLU A 14 -0.68 4.07 -8.68
C GLU A 14 -1.90 3.87 -7.78
N CYS A 15 -1.91 4.54 -6.63
CA CYS A 15 -3.05 4.51 -5.73
C CYS A 15 -4.22 5.33 -6.30
N GLN A 16 -5.37 4.70 -6.51
CA GLN A 16 -6.55 5.34 -7.08
C GLN A 16 -7.29 6.29 -6.11
N LEU A 17 -6.78 6.50 -4.89
CA LEU A 17 -7.34 7.45 -3.92
C LEU A 17 -6.46 8.67 -3.66
N CYS A 18 -5.15 8.48 -3.57
CA CYS A 18 -4.20 9.58 -3.28
C CYS A 18 -3.22 9.88 -4.42
N ALA A 19 -3.30 9.16 -5.53
CA ALA A 19 -2.38 9.24 -6.67
C ALA A 19 -0.90 8.99 -6.30
N LEU A 20 -0.62 8.33 -5.16
CA LEU A 20 0.73 7.88 -4.83
C LEU A 20 1.21 6.93 -5.93
N THR A 21 2.31 7.30 -6.57
CA THR A 21 2.99 6.48 -7.57
C THR A 21 4.33 5.96 -7.06
N ALA A 22 4.64 4.71 -7.32
CA ALA A 22 5.97 4.15 -7.05
C ALA A 22 6.27 2.98 -8.01
N PRO A 23 7.54 2.77 -8.41
CA PRO A 23 7.91 1.58 -9.19
C PRO A 23 7.73 0.32 -8.34
N TYR A 24 7.22 -0.76 -8.92
CA TYR A 24 7.17 -2.08 -8.26
C TYR A 24 8.04 -3.09 -9.01
N SER A 25 8.60 -4.05 -8.27
CA SER A 25 9.45 -5.11 -8.81
C SER A 25 8.84 -6.50 -8.68
N TYR A 26 7.71 -6.65 -7.96
CA TYR A 26 6.98 -7.90 -7.85
C TYR A 26 5.51 -7.67 -7.49
N VAL A 27 4.64 -8.60 -7.91
CA VAL A 27 3.23 -8.69 -7.51
C VAL A 27 2.94 -10.12 -7.09
N GLY A 28 2.40 -10.31 -5.88
CA GLY A 28 2.06 -11.63 -5.38
C GLY A 28 2.10 -11.74 -3.86
N GLN A 29 1.91 -12.96 -3.37
CA GLN A 29 1.96 -13.29 -1.94
C GLN A 29 3.34 -13.78 -1.47
N ARG A 30 4.23 -14.17 -2.39
CA ARG A 30 5.52 -14.77 -2.03
C ARG A 30 6.65 -13.99 -2.69
N PRO A 31 7.05 -12.85 -2.11
CA PRO A 31 8.18 -12.08 -2.62
C PRO A 31 9.41 -12.99 -2.76
N PRO A 32 10.03 -13.07 -3.95
CA PRO A 32 11.08 -14.05 -4.24
C PRO A 32 12.36 -13.83 -3.41
N TYR A 33 12.52 -12.63 -2.86
CA TYR A 33 13.70 -12.17 -2.12
C TYR A 33 13.68 -12.54 -0.63
N THR A 34 12.63 -13.22 -0.15
CA THR A 34 12.53 -13.60 1.27
C THR A 34 12.28 -15.09 1.41
N GLN A 35 13.26 -15.83 1.91
CA GLN A 35 13.24 -17.29 1.98
C GLN A 35 12.13 -17.86 2.89
N SER A 36 11.49 -17.03 3.71
CA SER A 36 10.54 -17.49 4.74
C SER A 36 9.30 -16.61 4.94
N ILE A 37 9.07 -15.57 4.11
CA ILE A 37 7.94 -14.64 4.30
C ILE A 37 6.85 -14.89 3.26
N VAL A 38 5.62 -15.03 3.72
CA VAL A 38 4.41 -15.10 2.89
C VAL A 38 3.46 -13.99 3.32
N LEU A 39 3.05 -13.16 2.37
CA LEU A 39 2.06 -12.11 2.58
C LEU A 39 0.66 -12.72 2.63
N LEU A 40 -0.18 -12.17 3.51
CA LEU A 40 -1.57 -12.60 3.66
C LEU A 40 -2.47 -12.14 2.50
N GLU A 41 -1.96 -11.28 1.62
CA GLU A 41 -2.65 -10.77 0.43
C GLU A 41 -1.71 -10.62 -0.76
N GLU A 42 -2.26 -10.68 -1.97
CA GLU A 42 -1.52 -10.32 -3.18
C GLU A 42 -1.17 -8.84 -3.14
N SER A 43 0.13 -8.53 -3.07
CA SER A 43 0.61 -7.16 -2.88
C SER A 43 1.55 -6.74 -4.00
N TYR A 44 1.54 -5.43 -4.28
CA TYR A 44 2.56 -4.79 -5.10
C TYR A 44 3.72 -4.43 -4.19
N VAL A 45 4.91 -4.93 -4.50
CA VAL A 45 6.11 -4.72 -3.69
C VAL A 45 7.24 -4.14 -4.52
N MET A 46 8.10 -3.38 -3.86
CA MET A 46 9.37 -2.92 -4.42
C MET A 46 10.52 -3.35 -3.52
N LYS A 47 11.73 -3.43 -4.09
CA LYS A 47 12.95 -3.53 -3.27
C LYS A 47 13.04 -2.29 -2.38
N ASP A 48 13.46 -2.47 -1.15
CA ASP A 48 13.66 -1.35 -0.23
C ASP A 48 14.83 -0.46 -0.74
N PRO A 49 14.57 0.81 -1.12
CA PRO A 49 15.60 1.69 -1.66
C PRO A 49 16.49 2.30 -0.55
N PHE A 50 16.14 2.08 0.72
CA PHE A 50 16.86 2.63 1.88
C PHE A 50 17.88 1.64 2.47
N THR A 51 18.02 0.45 1.86
CA THR A 51 18.93 -0.60 2.31
C THR A 51 19.63 -1.25 1.13
N SER A 52 20.90 -1.61 1.33
CA SER A 52 21.65 -2.41 0.35
C SER A 52 21.27 -3.89 0.41
N ASP A 53 20.58 -4.31 1.48
CA ASP A 53 20.12 -5.69 1.69
C ASP A 53 19.13 -6.11 0.58
N LYS A 54 19.49 -7.16 -0.16
CA LYS A 54 18.68 -7.66 -1.29
C LYS A 54 17.40 -8.36 -0.83
N ASP A 55 17.32 -8.76 0.44
CA ASP A 55 16.22 -9.55 0.96
C ASP A 55 15.12 -8.67 1.62
N ARG A 56 15.27 -7.34 1.55
CA ARG A 56 14.29 -6.39 2.08
C ARG A 56 13.42 -5.80 0.99
N PHE A 57 12.13 -5.69 1.29
CA PHE A 57 11.14 -5.14 0.38
C PHE A 57 10.14 -4.26 1.12
N LEU A 58 9.52 -3.34 0.38
CA LEU A 58 8.43 -2.50 0.84
C LEU A 58 7.14 -2.92 0.16
N ILE A 59 6.05 -2.93 0.93
CA ILE A 59 4.70 -3.17 0.43
C ILE A 59 4.10 -1.81 0.05
N LEU A 60 3.78 -1.62 -1.23
CA LEU A 60 3.20 -0.38 -1.73
C LEU A 60 1.69 -0.34 -1.49
N GLY A 61 1.01 -1.46 -1.75
CA GLY A 61 -0.44 -1.57 -1.66
C GLY A 61 -0.96 -2.86 -2.27
N SER A 62 -2.29 -2.96 -2.34
CA SER A 62 -3.00 -4.08 -2.97
C SER A 62 -4.35 -3.63 -3.53
N ARG A 63 -5.11 -4.57 -4.10
CA ARG A 63 -6.47 -4.31 -4.57
C ARG A 63 -7.46 -4.38 -3.41
N CYS A 64 -8.38 -3.43 -3.36
CA CYS A 64 -9.53 -3.51 -2.47
C CYS A 64 -10.34 -4.78 -2.76
N SER A 65 -10.64 -5.57 -1.74
CA SER A 65 -11.35 -6.84 -1.87
C SER A 65 -12.83 -6.72 -2.23
N LEU A 66 -13.40 -5.51 -2.14
CA LEU A 66 -14.80 -5.25 -2.49
C LEU A 66 -14.95 -4.63 -3.88
N CYS A 67 -14.19 -3.57 -4.17
CA CYS A 67 -14.33 -2.83 -5.44
C CYS A 67 -13.17 -3.00 -6.42
N GLY A 68 -12.12 -3.75 -6.07
CA GLY A 68 -10.97 -4.02 -6.95
C GLY A 68 -10.01 -2.84 -7.19
N ARG A 69 -10.32 -1.64 -6.67
CA ARG A 69 -9.47 -0.44 -6.79
C ARG A 69 -8.08 -0.69 -6.19
N LEU A 70 -7.05 -0.23 -6.89
CA LEU A 70 -5.68 -0.29 -6.41
C LEU A 70 -5.45 0.80 -5.35
N VAL A 71 -5.08 0.41 -4.13
CA VAL A 71 -4.92 1.34 -2.99
C VAL A 71 -3.63 1.09 -2.24
N CYS A 72 -2.95 2.17 -1.86
CA CYS A 72 -1.69 2.08 -1.12
C CYS A 72 -1.92 1.65 0.33
N VAL A 73 -0.85 1.25 1.01
CA VAL A 73 -0.87 0.89 2.44
C VAL A 73 -1.14 2.08 3.37
N GLY A 74 -1.25 3.29 2.83
CA GLY A 74 -1.51 4.51 3.60
C GLY A 74 -2.85 4.44 4.36
N PRO A 75 -2.89 4.90 5.62
CA PRO A 75 -4.08 4.78 6.49
C PRO A 75 -5.29 5.58 5.99
N GLU A 76 -5.05 6.60 5.16
CA GLU A 76 -6.09 7.41 4.51
C GLU A 76 -6.68 6.73 3.26
N CYS A 77 -6.04 5.68 2.75
CA CYS A 77 -6.43 5.00 1.52
C CYS A 77 -6.97 3.60 1.76
N SER A 78 -6.43 2.88 2.73
CA SER A 78 -6.83 1.51 2.99
C SER A 78 -6.74 1.07 4.44
N LEU A 79 -7.45 -0.01 4.73
CA LEU A 79 -7.39 -0.78 5.98
C LEU A 79 -7.09 -2.23 5.62
N PHE A 80 -6.15 -2.85 6.33
CA PHE A 80 -5.94 -4.30 6.27
C PHE A 80 -6.49 -4.93 7.55
N TYR A 81 -7.33 -5.96 7.39
CA TYR A 81 -7.80 -6.82 8.48
C TYR A 81 -7.52 -8.29 8.13
N CYS A 82 -8.47 -9.00 7.52
CA CYS A 82 -8.21 -10.28 6.85
C CYS A 82 -7.82 -10.11 5.37
N ARG A 83 -8.24 -8.99 4.79
CA ARG A 83 -7.93 -8.54 3.43
C ARG A 83 -7.85 -7.01 3.43
N ARG A 84 -7.35 -6.42 2.34
CA ARG A 84 -7.36 -4.96 2.18
C ARG A 84 -8.67 -4.45 1.64
N PHE A 85 -9.14 -3.38 2.25
CA PHE A 85 -10.31 -2.62 1.83
C PHE A 85 -9.88 -1.18 1.63
N CYS A 86 -10.33 -0.55 0.54
CA CYS A 86 -10.19 0.89 0.42
C CYS A 86 -11.03 1.57 1.51
N LEU A 87 -10.60 2.74 1.96
CA LEU A 87 -11.28 3.43 3.06
C LEU A 87 -12.77 3.68 2.81
N PRO A 88 -13.22 4.07 1.59
CA PRO A 88 -14.64 4.20 1.28
C PRO A 88 -15.42 2.90 1.51
N CYS A 89 -14.95 1.77 0.96
CA CYS A 89 -15.64 0.49 1.13
C CYS A 89 -15.61 0.02 2.60
N ALA A 90 -14.53 0.29 3.33
CA ALA A 90 -14.46 -0.03 4.76
C ALA A 90 -15.48 0.79 5.57
N GLN A 91 -15.67 2.07 5.26
CA GLN A 91 -16.64 2.93 5.92
C GLN A 91 -18.08 2.57 5.59
N GLU A 92 -18.39 2.27 4.33
CA GLU A 92 -19.72 1.82 3.89
C GLU A 92 -20.12 0.48 4.54
N ASN A 93 -19.14 -0.37 4.83
CA ASN A 93 -19.36 -1.69 5.43
C ASN A 93 -18.88 -1.77 6.89
N ALA A 94 -18.83 -0.63 7.59
CA ALA A 94 -18.25 -0.55 8.94
C ALA A 94 -18.89 -1.55 9.92
N ALA A 95 -20.20 -1.74 9.84
CA ALA A 95 -20.95 -2.64 10.71
C ALA A 95 -20.54 -4.13 10.60
N ALA A 96 -19.86 -4.53 9.52
CA ALA A 96 -19.37 -5.90 9.33
C ALA A 96 -18.02 -6.17 10.01
N PHE A 97 -17.34 -5.13 10.52
CA PHE A 97 -16.08 -5.27 11.23
C PHE A 97 -16.27 -5.43 12.74
N PRO A 98 -15.30 -5.99 13.48
CA PRO A 98 -15.31 -5.99 14.94
C PRO A 98 -15.40 -4.57 15.55
N PRO A 99 -15.95 -4.40 16.77
CA PRO A 99 -16.13 -3.08 17.40
C PRO A 99 -14.85 -2.23 17.48
N GLU A 100 -13.69 -2.86 17.68
CA GLU A 100 -12.40 -2.19 17.76
C GLU A 100 -12.05 -1.50 16.44
N VAL A 101 -12.30 -2.19 15.32
CA VAL A 101 -12.05 -1.67 13.97
C VAL A 101 -13.08 -0.60 13.61
N GLN A 102 -14.34 -0.77 14.04
CA GLN A 102 -15.37 0.26 13.86
C GLN A 102 -14.96 1.58 14.50
N GLN A 103 -14.48 1.54 15.74
CA GLN A 103 -14.03 2.73 16.46
C GLN A 103 -12.86 3.43 15.73
N ASP A 104 -11.93 2.67 15.17
CA ASP A 104 -10.80 3.23 14.42
C ASP A 104 -11.23 3.83 13.08
N LEU A 105 -12.22 3.24 12.40
CA LEU A 105 -12.81 3.81 11.20
C LEU A 105 -13.55 5.12 11.50
N GLU A 106 -14.21 5.24 12.65
CA GLU A 106 -14.89 6.46 13.08
C GLU A 106 -13.92 7.61 13.37
N LYS A 107 -12.82 7.35 14.08
CA LYS A 107 -11.76 8.36 14.32
C LYS A 107 -11.21 8.94 13.01
N LYS A 108 -11.13 8.09 11.96
CA LYS A 108 -10.64 8.45 10.62
C LYS A 108 -11.65 9.21 9.76
N LYS A 109 -12.93 9.31 10.13
CA LYS A 109 -13.92 10.13 9.40
C LYS A 109 -13.68 11.64 9.51
N SER A 110 -12.79 12.07 10.42
CA SER A 110 -12.44 13.49 10.55
C SER A 110 -11.51 13.95 9.42
N PRO A 111 -11.86 15.01 8.66
CA PRO A 111 -11.00 15.50 7.60
C PRO A 111 -9.75 16.13 8.21
N ARG A 112 -8.60 15.44 8.13
CA ARG A 112 -7.31 16.09 8.36
C ARG A 112 -7.06 17.02 7.17
N LYS A 113 -7.10 18.34 7.42
CA LYS A 113 -6.72 19.36 6.45
C LYS A 113 -5.34 19.01 5.89
N ARG A 114 -5.23 18.85 4.57
CA ARG A 114 -3.93 18.72 3.91
C ARG A 114 -3.11 19.98 4.23
N PRO A 115 -1.87 19.89 4.75
CA PRO A 115 -1.01 21.05 4.78
C PRO A 115 -0.73 21.43 3.32
N SER A 116 -1.26 22.57 2.91
CA SER A 116 -0.91 23.23 1.66
C SER A 116 0.58 23.48 1.65
N SER A 117 1.31 22.83 0.74
CA SER A 117 2.71 23.14 0.45
C SER A 117 2.78 24.54 -0.15
N GLN A 118 2.97 25.56 0.68
CA GLN A 118 3.44 26.86 0.19
C GLN A 118 4.91 26.69 -0.15
N HIS A 119 5.21 26.47 -1.43
CA HIS A 119 6.56 26.54 -1.95
C HIS A 119 6.94 28.03 -2.00
N GLY A 120 7.81 28.44 -1.08
CA GLY A 120 8.36 29.79 -1.05
C GLY A 120 9.27 30.02 -2.24
N SER A 121 8.84 30.85 -3.19
CA SER A 121 9.75 31.51 -4.12
C SER A 121 10.32 32.74 -3.42
N ARG A 122 11.59 32.67 -3.03
CA ARG A 122 12.35 33.85 -2.61
C ARG A 122 13.47 34.05 -3.61
N THR A 123 13.29 35.08 -4.43
CA THR A 123 14.31 35.78 -5.23
C THR A 123 15.42 36.32 -4.36
#